data_AF-A0AB35I323-F1
#
_entry.id   AF-A0AB35I323-F1
#
_cell.length_a   1.000
_cell.length_b   1.000
_cell.length_c   1.000
_cell.angle_alpha   90.00
_cell.angle_beta   90.00
_cell.angle_gamma   90.00
#
_symmetry.space_group_name_H-M   'P 1'
#
loop_
_entity.id
_entity.type
_entity.pdbx_description
1 polymer ?
#
loop_
_entity_poly.entity_id
_entity_poly.type
_entity_poly.pdbx_seq_one_letter_code
_entity_poly.pdbx_strand_id
1 'polypeptide(L)'
;MKDNYLVVTADVEDDGTIGLNGIVSARGFSGTSEAWFNVSQVIDLSEQLEHFAKTTENPPEIFGGNLDGEGSLINKLLSLRFYSLSNYRVGVQVEFADHPYTGCRTEEIACVKVDSSP
;
A
#
# COMPACT_ATOMS: atom_id res chain seq x y z
N MET A 1 18.79 -16.63 5.15
CA MET A 1 18.21 -15.28 5.30
C MET A 1 16.73 -15.43 4.97
N LYS A 2 15.79 -14.95 5.81
CA LYS A 2 14.42 -14.78 5.32
C LYS A 2 14.48 -13.63 4.32
N ASP A 3 14.07 -13.88 3.08
CA ASP A 3 14.16 -12.88 2.02
C ASP A 3 13.28 -11.68 2.37
N ASN A 4 13.82 -10.47 2.16
CA ASN A 4 13.03 -9.25 2.31
C ASN A 4 12.19 -9.11 1.02
N TYR A 5 10.87 -9.09 1.14
CA TYR A 5 9.99 -8.95 -0.01
C TYR A 5 8.77 -8.09 0.32
N LEU A 6 8.26 -7.44 -0.72
CA LEU A 6 6.94 -6.85 -0.81
C LEU A 6 6.28 -7.43 -2.06
N VAL A 7 5.11 -8.01 -1.91
CA VAL A 7 4.26 -8.47 -3.00
C VAL A 7 2.97 -7.67 -2.92
N VAL A 8 2.58 -7.04 -4.02
CA VAL A 8 1.28 -6.40 -4.16
C VAL A 8 0.57 -7.07 -5.33
N THR A 9 -0.61 -7.62 -5.07
CA THR A 9 -1.50 -8.18 -6.10
C THR A 9 -2.75 -7.31 -6.21
N ALA A 10 -3.38 -7.34 -7.39
CA ALA A 10 -4.59 -6.62 -7.68
C ALA A 10 -5.62 -7.60 -8.25
N ASP A 11 -6.79 -7.65 -7.62
CA ASP A 11 -7.95 -8.40 -8.09
C ASP A 11 -9.01 -7.40 -8.58
N VAL A 12 -9.35 -7.48 -9.86
CA VAL A 12 -10.30 -6.54 -10.51
C VAL A 12 -11.67 -7.19 -10.56
N GLU A 13 -12.67 -6.50 -10.04
CA GLU A 13 -14.06 -6.95 -10.03
C GLU A 13 -14.87 -6.32 -11.18
N ASP A 14 -15.97 -6.98 -11.55
CA ASP A 14 -16.84 -6.55 -12.65
C ASP A 14 -17.55 -5.21 -12.39
N ASP A 15 -17.58 -4.75 -11.14
CA ASP A 15 -18.22 -3.49 -10.73
C ASP A 15 -17.28 -2.26 -10.81
N GLY A 16 -16.06 -2.44 -11.30
CA GLY A 16 -15.07 -1.37 -11.42
C GLY A 16 -14.34 -1.06 -10.12
N THR A 17 -14.38 -1.98 -9.15
CA THR A 17 -13.51 -1.95 -7.98
C THR A 17 -12.28 -2.84 -8.17
N ILE A 18 -11.21 -2.52 -7.45
CA ILE A 18 -9.96 -3.27 -7.41
C ILE A 18 -9.61 -3.53 -5.94
N GLY A 19 -9.48 -4.81 -5.58
CA GLY A 19 -8.88 -5.22 -4.31
C GLY A 19 -7.36 -5.25 -4.45
N LEU A 20 -6.65 -4.42 -3.68
CA LEU A 20 -5.19 -4.53 -3.57
C LEU A 20 -4.84 -5.32 -2.31
N ASN A 21 -4.09 -6.41 -2.48
CA ASN A 21 -3.56 -7.21 -1.39
C ASN A 21 -2.03 -7.04 -1.32
N GLY A 22 -1.53 -6.66 -0.15
CA GLY A 22 -0.12 -6.47 0.13
C GLY A 22 0.39 -7.53 1.10
N ILE A 23 1.49 -8.18 0.76
CA ILE A 23 2.22 -9.11 1.64
C ILE A 23 3.65 -8.62 1.76
N VAL A 24 4.13 -8.50 2.99
CA VAL A 24 5.48 -8.01 3.26
C VAL A 24 6.18 -8.91 4.28
N SER A 25 7.47 -9.13 4.08
CA SER A 25 8.37 -9.72 5.07
C SER A 25 9.69 -8.98 4.97
N ALA A 26 10.15 -8.36 6.05
CA ALA A 26 11.44 -7.68 6.07
C ALA A 26 12.01 -7.59 7.49
N ARG A 27 13.25 -8.05 7.70
CA ARG A 27 13.99 -7.83 8.97
C ARG A 27 13.21 -8.16 10.26
N GLY A 28 12.44 -9.26 10.26
CA GLY A 28 11.64 -9.70 11.41
C GLY A 28 10.22 -9.13 11.45
N PHE A 29 9.88 -8.25 10.53
CA PHE A 29 8.52 -7.83 10.23
C PHE A 29 7.88 -8.78 9.21
N SER A 30 6.63 -9.14 9.42
CA SER A 30 5.77 -9.68 8.36
C SER A 30 4.34 -9.20 8.56
N GLY A 31 3.61 -9.06 7.46
CA GLY A 31 2.23 -8.61 7.47
C GLY A 31 1.53 -8.91 6.17
N THR A 32 0.21 -9.04 6.25
CA THR A 32 -0.69 -9.07 5.09
C THR A 32 -1.77 -8.01 5.31
N SER A 33 -2.19 -7.34 4.24
CA SER A 33 -3.35 -6.45 4.33
C SER A 33 -4.01 -6.29 2.97
N GLU A 34 -5.28 -5.93 2.99
CA GLU A 34 -6.11 -5.73 1.82
C GLU A 34 -6.91 -4.44 1.95
N ALA A 35 -7.08 -3.72 0.84
CA ALA A 35 -8.06 -2.66 0.74
C ALA A 35 -8.68 -2.58 -0.66
N TRP A 36 -9.88 -2.03 -0.71
CA TRP A 36 -10.65 -1.87 -1.93
C TRP A 36 -10.56 -0.43 -2.45
N PHE A 37 -10.44 -0.31 -3.76
CA PHE A 37 -10.25 0.95 -4.48
C PHE A 37 -11.16 0.99 -5.69
N ASN A 38 -11.52 2.20 -6.14
CA ASN A 38 -12.05 2.35 -7.49
C ASN A 38 -10.91 2.19 -8.51
N VAL A 39 -11.22 1.61 -9.69
CA VAL A 39 -10.26 1.51 -10.80
C VAL A 39 -9.59 2.85 -11.11
N SER A 40 -10.33 3.96 -11.05
CA SER A 40 -9.79 5.30 -11.29
C SER A 40 -8.65 5.66 -10.33
N GLN A 41 -8.75 5.29 -9.05
CA GLN A 41 -7.71 5.61 -8.06
C GLN A 41 -6.40 4.86 -8.34
N VAL A 42 -6.49 3.63 -8.87
CA VAL A 42 -5.32 2.82 -9.23
C VAL A 42 -4.69 3.33 -10.53
N ILE A 43 -5.49 3.81 -11.48
CA ILE A 43 -5.01 4.51 -12.68
C ILE A 43 -4.29 5.80 -12.28
N ASP A 44 -4.91 6.63 -11.45
CA ASP A 44 -4.32 7.89 -10.96
C ASP A 44 -2.98 7.64 -10.27
N LEU A 45 -2.88 6.60 -9.43
CA LEU A 45 -1.61 6.20 -8.82
C LEU A 45 -0.54 5.83 -9.86
N SER A 46 -0.94 5.09 -10.90
CA SER A 46 -0.02 4.67 -11.97
C SER A 46 0.52 5.87 -12.74
N GLU A 47 -0.34 6.84 -13.08
CA GLU A 47 0.07 8.08 -13.74
C GLU A 47 0.99 8.93 -12.84
N GLN A 48 0.69 9.02 -11.55
CA GLN A 48 1.53 9.71 -10.58
C GLN A 48 2.90 9.05 -10.45
N LEU A 49 2.98 7.71 -10.46
CA LEU A 49 4.25 6.98 -10.44
C LEU A 49 5.10 7.27 -11.68
N GLU A 50 4.50 7.33 -12.86
CA GLU A 50 5.21 7.69 -14.09
C GLU A 50 5.77 9.12 -14.04
N HIS A 51 5.00 10.04 -13.49
CA HIS A 51 5.45 11.42 -13.28
C HIS A 51 6.60 11.48 -12.27
N PHE A 52 6.41 10.85 -11.11
CA PHE A 52 7.37 10.81 -10.02
C PHE A 52 8.69 10.17 -10.43
N ALA A 53 8.66 9.14 -11.28
CA ALA A 53 9.87 8.51 -11.83
C ALA A 53 10.73 9.48 -12.66
N LYS A 54 10.14 10.54 -13.22
CA LYS A 54 10.82 11.55 -14.05
C LYS A 54 11.25 12.77 -13.24
N THR A 55 10.44 13.22 -12.29
CA THR A 55 10.63 14.52 -11.61
C THR A 55 11.04 14.38 -10.15
N THR A 56 10.74 13.27 -9.50
CA THR A 56 10.77 13.09 -8.03
C THR A 56 9.90 14.10 -7.25
N GLU A 57 9.06 14.87 -7.95
CA GLU A 57 8.10 15.82 -7.38
C GLU A 57 6.77 15.11 -7.11
N ASN A 58 6.03 15.61 -6.11
CA ASN A 58 4.70 15.10 -5.73
C ASN A 58 4.69 13.57 -5.51
N PRO A 59 5.27 13.09 -4.39
CA PRO A 59 5.41 11.67 -4.14
C PRO A 59 4.05 10.95 -4.11
N PRO A 60 3.84 9.92 -4.96
CA PRO A 60 2.57 9.24 -5.08
C PRO A 60 2.17 8.54 -3.79
N GLU A 61 0.88 8.54 -3.50
CA GLU A 61 0.31 7.86 -2.34
C GLU A 61 -1.05 7.27 -2.72
N ILE A 62 -1.30 6.06 -2.24
CA ILE A 62 -2.62 5.44 -2.25
C ILE A 62 -2.91 4.88 -0.86
N PHE A 63 -4.14 5.00 -0.41
CA PHE A 63 -4.59 4.40 0.84
C PHE A 63 -6.06 4.01 0.74
N GLY A 64 -6.38 2.86 1.30
CA GLY A 64 -7.72 2.29 1.30
C GLY A 64 -8.08 1.77 2.68
N GLY A 65 -9.36 1.72 2.96
CA GLY A 65 -9.85 1.30 4.25
C GLY A 65 -11.33 1.59 4.46
N ASN A 66 -11.76 1.53 5.71
CA ASN A 66 -13.17 1.70 6.06
C ASN A 66 -13.49 3.19 6.21
N LEU A 67 -14.53 3.62 5.51
CA LEU A 67 -15.11 4.96 5.64
C LEU A 67 -16.25 4.93 6.66
N ASP A 68 -16.50 6.06 7.34
CA ASP A 68 -17.73 6.28 8.09
C ASP A 68 -18.91 6.57 7.17
N GLY A 69 -20.09 6.73 7.77
CA GLY A 69 -21.31 7.10 7.04
C GLY A 69 -21.26 8.49 6.41
N GLU A 70 -20.24 9.30 6.71
CA GLU A 70 -20.01 10.63 6.14
C GLU A 70 -18.90 10.60 5.06
N GLY A 71 -18.31 9.44 4.79
CA GLY A 71 -17.24 9.25 3.80
C GLY A 71 -15.84 9.56 4.32
N SER A 72 -15.67 9.81 5.62
CA SER A 72 -14.36 10.02 6.24
C SER A 72 -13.68 8.68 6.57
N LEU A 73 -12.38 8.58 6.35
CA LEU A 73 -11.62 7.36 6.64
C LEU A 73 -11.53 7.12 8.16
N ILE A 74 -12.15 6.05 8.65
CA ILE A 74 -12.08 5.62 10.06
C ILE A 74 -10.87 4.73 10.29
N ASN A 75 -10.62 3.77 9.40
CA ASN A 75 -9.56 2.78 9.57
C ASN A 75 -8.85 2.55 8.24
N LYS A 76 -7.56 2.86 8.18
CA LYS A 76 -6.72 2.67 7.00
C LYS A 76 -6.16 1.26 6.99
N LEU A 77 -6.71 0.40 6.13
CA LEU A 77 -6.31 -1.01 6.05
C LEU A 77 -4.98 -1.18 5.34
N LEU A 78 -4.79 -0.50 4.21
CA LEU A 78 -3.57 -0.57 3.40
C LEU A 78 -3.22 0.82 2.90
N SER A 79 -1.93 1.17 2.97
CA SER A 79 -1.39 2.34 2.29
C SER A 79 0.00 2.08 1.74
N LEU A 80 0.23 2.63 0.55
CA LEU A 80 1.50 2.66 -0.13
C LEU A 80 1.85 4.12 -0.38
N ARG A 81 3.03 4.54 0.08
CA ARG A 81 3.56 5.87 -0.18
C ARG A 81 4.97 5.77 -0.73
N PHE A 82 5.19 6.40 -1.87
CA PHE A 82 6.46 6.39 -2.55
C PHE A 82 7.26 7.64 -2.16
N TYR A 83 8.58 7.54 -2.10
CA TYR A 83 9.44 8.68 -1.80
C TYR A 83 10.84 8.48 -2.38
N SER A 84 11.55 9.59 -2.60
CA SER A 84 12.90 9.55 -3.17
C SER A 84 13.91 9.26 -2.05
N LEU A 85 14.75 8.25 -2.25
CA LEU A 85 15.85 7.93 -1.34
C LEU A 85 17.19 8.51 -1.83
N SER A 86 17.40 8.47 -3.14
CA SER A 86 18.55 9.07 -3.82
C SER A 86 18.24 9.20 -5.32
N ASN A 87 19.15 9.80 -6.09
CA ASN A 87 19.08 9.74 -7.54
C ASN A 87 18.90 8.27 -7.97
N TYR A 88 17.83 8.01 -8.73
CA TYR A 88 17.46 6.69 -9.28
C TYR A 88 16.99 5.62 -8.27
N ARG A 89 16.66 5.99 -7.02
CA ARG A 89 16.12 5.05 -6.03
C ARG A 89 14.85 5.57 -5.37
N VAL A 90 13.86 4.71 -5.33
CA VAL A 90 12.56 4.96 -4.71
C VAL A 90 12.41 4.07 -3.49
N GLY A 91 12.02 4.68 -2.37
CA GLY A 91 11.52 3.99 -1.20
C GLY A 91 10.02 3.84 -1.30
N VAL A 92 9.49 2.74 -0.75
CA VAL A 92 8.06 2.52 -0.58
C VAL A 92 7.79 2.29 0.89
N GLN A 93 7.04 3.21 1.48
CA GLN A 93 6.46 3.01 2.80
C GLN A 93 5.18 2.20 2.62
N VAL A 94 5.08 1.12 3.39
CA VAL A 94 3.89 0.26 3.47
C VAL A 94 3.33 0.37 4.87
N GLU A 95 2.03 0.65 4.97
CA GLU A 95 1.30 0.73 6.23
C GLU A 95 0.09 -0.21 6.17
N PHE A 96 0.05 -1.16 7.11
CA PHE A 96 -1.04 -2.12 7.28
C PHE A 96 -1.74 -1.83 8.62
N ALA A 97 -3.08 -1.87 8.65
CA ALA A 97 -3.86 -1.62 9.88
C ALA A 97 -3.62 -2.71 10.90
N ASP A 98 -3.16 -2.40 12.13
CA ASP A 98 -2.88 -3.34 13.24
C ASP A 98 -3.95 -4.40 13.51
N HIS A 99 -5.19 -4.15 13.09
CA HIS A 99 -6.29 -5.12 13.04
C HIS A 99 -7.07 -4.86 11.73
N PRO A 100 -6.83 -5.58 10.60
CA PRO A 100 -7.76 -5.54 9.50
C PRO A 100 -9.09 -6.04 10.09
N TYR A 101 -10.18 -5.41 9.67
CA TYR A 101 -11.50 -5.77 10.12
C TYR A 101 -11.65 -7.30 10.11
N THR A 102 -11.83 -7.91 11.29
CA THR A 102 -11.62 -9.34 11.57
C THR A 102 -12.66 -10.25 10.92
N GLY A 103 -13.43 -9.74 9.96
CA GLY A 103 -14.25 -10.56 9.07
C GLY A 103 -13.42 -11.36 8.07
N CYS A 104 -12.18 -10.96 7.75
CA CYS A 104 -11.44 -11.54 6.62
C CYS A 104 -10.18 -12.35 6.93
N ARG A 105 -9.48 -12.23 8.08
CA ARG A 105 -8.49 -13.21 8.62
C ARG A 105 -7.84 -12.66 9.90
N THR A 106 -7.53 -13.54 10.85
CA THR A 106 -7.08 -13.21 12.22
C THR A 106 -5.56 -13.06 12.35
N GLU A 107 -4.82 -13.28 11.27
CA GLU A 107 -3.38 -13.39 11.31
C GLU A 107 -2.74 -12.16 10.67
N GLU A 108 -1.79 -11.57 11.39
CA GLU A 108 -0.73 -10.68 10.89
C GLU A 108 -1.03 -9.20 10.78
N ILE A 109 -0.62 -8.46 11.81
CA ILE A 109 -0.30 -7.06 11.60
C ILE A 109 0.80 -6.53 12.51
N ALA A 110 1.68 -5.75 11.90
CA ALA A 110 2.49 -4.73 12.54
C ALA A 110 2.68 -3.58 11.53
N CYS A 111 3.20 -2.43 11.97
CA CYS A 111 3.56 -1.29 11.11
C CYS A 111 5.01 -0.82 11.36
N VAL A 112 5.87 -0.71 10.32
CA VAL A 112 7.16 0.01 10.39
C VAL A 112 7.61 0.55 9.02
N LYS A 113 8.16 1.78 8.99
CA LYS A 113 8.79 2.43 7.82
C LYS A 113 10.13 1.77 7.44
N VAL A 114 10.37 1.52 6.15
CA VAL A 114 11.61 0.89 5.65
C VAL A 114 12.30 1.78 4.62
N ASP A 115 13.52 2.22 4.94
CA ASP A 115 14.44 2.85 3.97
C ASP A 115 15.34 1.79 3.33
N SER A 116 15.36 1.74 2.00
CA SER A 116 16.28 0.88 1.24
C SER A 116 17.64 1.56 1.09
N SER A 117 18.64 1.02 1.79
CA SER A 117 20.06 1.36 1.59
C SER A 117 20.70 0.42 0.53
N PRO A 118 21.79 0.85 -0.15
CA PRO A 118 22.42 0.13 -1.27
C PRO A 118 22.76 -1.33 -1.08
#